data_AF-A0A392TJ73-F1
#
_entry.id   AF-A0A392TJ73-F1
#
_cell.length_a   1.000
_cell.length_b   1.000
_cell.length_c   1.000
_cell.angle_alpha   90.00
_cell.angle_beta   90.00
_cell.angle_gamma   90.00
#
_symmetry.space_group_name_H-M   'P 1'
#
loop_
_entity.id
_entity.type
_entity.pdbx_description
1 polymer ?
#
loop_
_entity_poly.entity_id
_entity_poly.type
_entity_poly.pdbx_seq_one_letter_code
_entity_poly.pdbx_strand_id
1 'polypeptide(L)'
;NNKGNIYINKTSPSSVLKAYYEQFQNDFSVFLKCRAKERVEGGRMVLTFVGRSDDPCSDASCYLKELLANALNDMGPTGISLESLT
;
A
#
# COMPACT_ATOMS: atom_id res chain seq x y z
N ASN A 1 -0.28 -3.56 13.79
CA ASN A 1 -0.06 -4.98 14.15
C ASN A 1 0.05 -5.81 12.87
N ASN A 2 1.19 -5.72 12.16
CA ASN A 2 1.49 -6.49 10.94
C ASN A 2 2.93 -7.00 11.05
N LYS A 3 3.25 -7.71 12.14
CA LYS A 3 4.63 -8.04 12.51
C LYS A 3 5.33 -8.84 11.41
N GLY A 4 6.57 -8.48 11.10
CA GLY A 4 7.39 -9.12 10.05
C GLY A 4 6.98 -8.80 8.62
N ASN A 5 5.94 -7.97 8.42
CA ASN A 5 5.37 -7.67 7.11
C ASN A 5 5.28 -6.15 6.90
N ILE A 6 5.77 -5.68 5.76
CA ILE A 6 5.69 -4.27 5.36
C ILE A 6 4.46 -3.96 4.50
N TYR A 7 3.68 -4.98 4.15
CA TYR A 7 2.47 -4.87 3.33
C TYR A 7 1.45 -5.95 3.71
N ILE A 8 0.24 -5.87 3.14
CA ILE A 8 -0.77 -6.92 3.24
C ILE A 8 -0.21 -8.20 2.60
N ASN A 9 -0.19 -9.28 3.36
CA ASN A 9 0.11 -10.61 2.86
C ASN A 9 -0.85 -11.67 3.44
N LYS A 10 -0.61 -12.94 3.09
CA LYS A 10 -1.44 -14.07 3.55
C LYS A 10 -1.47 -14.25 5.07
N THR A 11 -0.45 -13.76 5.77
CA THR A 11 -0.35 -13.85 7.24
C THR A 11 -0.89 -12.61 7.96
N SER A 12 -1.19 -11.54 7.22
CA SER A 12 -1.72 -10.31 7.79
C SER A 12 -3.13 -10.54 8.37
N PRO A 13 -3.41 -10.02 9.58
CA PRO A 13 -4.76 -10.07 10.13
C PRO A 13 -5.70 -9.20 9.28
N SER A 14 -7.00 -9.53 9.28
CA SER A 14 -8.03 -8.80 8.54
C SER A 14 -8.10 -7.31 8.87
N SER A 15 -7.70 -6.92 10.09
CA SER A 15 -7.61 -5.52 10.50
C SER A 15 -6.58 -4.71 9.70
N VAL A 16 -5.49 -5.33 9.24
CA VAL A 16 -4.50 -4.67 8.37
C VAL A 16 -5.09 -4.41 7.00
N LEU A 17 -5.80 -5.39 6.42
CA LEU A 17 -6.50 -5.20 5.15
C LEU A 17 -7.50 -4.04 5.24
N LYS A 18 -8.30 -4.02 6.30
CA LYS A 18 -9.28 -2.96 6.54
C LYS A 18 -8.61 -1.58 6.68
N ALA A 19 -7.52 -1.48 7.44
CA ALA A 19 -6.79 -0.23 7.64
C ALA A 19 -6.23 0.33 6.31
N TYR A 20 -5.60 -0.51 5.49
CA TYR A 20 -5.10 -0.08 4.16
C TYR A 20 -6.24 0.38 3.25
N TYR A 21 -7.38 -0.32 3.29
CA TYR A 21 -8.55 0.05 2.49
C TYR A 21 -9.12 1.41 2.91
N GLU A 22 -9.32 1.62 4.21
CA GLU A 22 -9.82 2.88 4.76
C GLU A 22 -8.85 4.04 4.46
N GLN A 23 -7.54 3.80 4.61
CA GLN A 23 -6.53 4.79 4.25
C GLN A 23 -6.58 5.14 2.76
N PHE A 24 -6.60 4.14 1.86
CA PHE A 24 -6.71 4.38 0.43
C PHE A 24 -7.99 5.16 0.07
N GLN A 25 -9.13 4.81 0.65
CA GLN A 25 -10.38 5.55 0.41
C GLN A 25 -10.26 7.02 0.83
N ASN A 26 -9.69 7.29 2.00
CA ASN A 26 -9.50 8.64 2.50
C ASN A 26 -8.55 9.44 1.60
N ASP A 27 -7.38 8.88 1.29
CA ASP A 27 -6.35 9.52 0.48
C ASP A 27 -6.85 9.78 -0.94
N PHE A 28 -7.53 8.81 -1.54
CA PHE A 28 -8.07 8.94 -2.89
C PHE A 28 -9.23 9.96 -2.94
N SER A 29 -10.07 10.02 -1.90
CA SER A 29 -11.10 11.05 -1.77
C SER A 29 -10.49 12.45 -1.68
N VAL A 30 -9.42 12.62 -0.89
CA VAL A 30 -8.70 13.89 -0.80
C VAL A 30 -8.06 14.25 -2.14
N PHE A 31 -7.41 13.30 -2.82
CA PHE A 31 -6.84 13.50 -4.15
C PHE A 31 -7.91 14.01 -5.14
N LEU A 32 -9.06 13.35 -5.22
CA LEU A 32 -10.14 13.74 -6.12
C LEU A 32 -10.71 15.12 -5.77
N LYS A 33 -10.88 15.45 -4.48
CA LYS A 33 -11.32 16.78 -4.05
C LYS A 33 -10.34 17.89 -4.45
N CYS A 34 -9.04 17.64 -4.34
CA CYS A 34 -8.02 18.58 -4.80
C CYS A 34 -8.07 18.75 -6.32
N ARG A 35 -8.09 17.64 -7.07
CA ARG A 35 -8.15 17.65 -8.53
C ARG A 35 -9.43 18.29 -9.08
N ALA A 36 -10.56 18.16 -8.38
CA ALA A 36 -11.81 18.78 -8.78
C ALA A 36 -11.73 20.31 -8.77
N LYS A 37 -10.97 20.92 -7.86
CA LYS A 37 -10.76 22.37 -7.79
C LYS A 37 -9.90 22.92 -8.92
N GLU A 38 -9.00 22.09 -9.44
CA GLU A 38 -8.05 22.46 -10.50
C GLU A 38 -8.61 22.16 -11.89
N ARG A 39 -9.71 21.41 -12.00
CA ARG A 39 -10.25 20.94 -13.27
C ARG A 39 -11.01 22.04 -13.99
N VAL A 40 -10.59 22.34 -15.21
CA VAL A 40 -11.34 23.20 -16.14
C VAL A 40 -12.62 22.53 -16.63
N GLU A 41 -13.60 23.34 -17.04
CA GLU A 41 -14.83 22.84 -17.66
C GLU A 41 -14.50 22.00 -18.90
N GLY A 42 -15.13 20.82 -19.03
CA GLY A 42 -14.82 19.85 -20.09
C GLY A 42 -13.50 19.09 -19.93
N GLY A 43 -12.69 19.39 -18.91
CA GLY A 43 -11.44 18.70 -18.61
C GLY A 43 -11.64 17.22 -18.25
N ARG A 44 -10.75 16.36 -18.75
CA ARG A 44 -10.73 14.91 -18.46
C ARG A 44 -9.48 14.53 -17.68
N MET A 45 -9.61 13.48 -16.87
CA MET A 45 -8.51 12.88 -16.13
C MET A 45 -8.43 11.40 -16.48
N VAL A 46 -7.23 10.94 -16.80
CA VAL A 46 -6.94 9.51 -17.00
C VAL A 46 -6.02 9.09 -15.86
N LEU A 47 -6.45 8.10 -15.09
CA LEU A 47 -5.71 7.58 -13.94
C LEU A 47 -5.37 6.12 -14.18
N THR A 48 -4.10 5.75 -13.96
CA THR A 48 -3.62 4.38 -14.07
C THR A 48 -2.97 4.00 -12.75
N PHE A 49 -3.46 2.91 -12.16
CA PHE A 49 -2.96 2.38 -10.89
C PHE A 49 -2.61 0.91 -11.04
N VAL A 50 -1.64 0.47 -10.25
CA VAL A 50 -1.41 -0.95 -10.04
C VAL A 50 -2.52 -1.46 -9.12
N GLY A 51 -3.49 -2.16 -9.72
CA GLY A 51 -4.56 -2.83 -9.00
C GLY A 51 -4.13 -4.20 -8.48
N ARG A 52 -5.12 -4.95 -8.02
CA ARG A 52 -5.02 -6.37 -7.69
C ARG A 52 -6.32 -7.08 -8.03
N SER A 53 -6.25 -8.36 -8.33
CA SER A 53 -7.43 -9.20 -8.47
C SER A 53 -7.91 -9.69 -7.09
N ASP A 54 -9.10 -10.30 -7.03
CA ASP A 54 -9.59 -10.94 -5.80
C ASP A 54 -8.80 -12.21 -5.45
N ASP A 55 -8.00 -12.76 -6.38
CA ASP A 55 -7.05 -13.83 -6.12
C ASP A 55 -5.75 -13.27 -5.53
N PRO A 56 -5.47 -13.47 -4.23
CA PRO A 56 -4.31 -12.89 -3.56
C PRO A 56 -2.97 -13.48 -4.04
N CYS A 57 -3.00 -14.54 -4.85
CA CYS A 57 -1.80 -15.30 -5.23
C CYS A 57 -1.23 -14.94 -6.61
N SER A 58 -1.88 -14.04 -7.37
CA SER A 58 -1.56 -13.77 -8.78
C SER A 58 -0.79 -12.47 -9.06
N ASP A 59 -0.69 -11.57 -8.08
CA ASP A 59 -0.26 -10.20 -8.37
C ASP A 59 1.25 -9.97 -8.20
N ALA A 60 1.89 -9.57 -9.30
CA ALA A 60 3.26 -9.07 -9.35
C ALA A 60 3.52 -7.91 -8.35
N SER A 61 2.46 -7.18 -7.98
CA SER A 61 2.53 -6.09 -7.00
C SER A 61 2.74 -6.57 -5.56
N CYS A 62 2.27 -7.76 -5.22
CA CYS A 62 2.54 -8.42 -3.95
C CYS A 62 3.95 -9.01 -3.93
N TYR A 63 4.40 -9.57 -5.06
CA TYR A 63 5.72 -10.21 -5.19
C TYR A 63 6.89 -9.28 -4.83
N LEU A 64 6.93 -8.06 -5.37
CA LEU A 64 7.99 -7.10 -5.05
C LEU A 64 8.01 -6.70 -3.57
N LYS A 65 6.83 -6.59 -2.96
CA LYS A 65 6.70 -6.20 -1.54
C LYS A 65 7.06 -7.34 -0.60
N GLU A 66 6.75 -8.58 -1.00
CA GLU A 66 7.16 -9.78 -0.29
C GLU A 66 8.67 -9.99 -0.35
N LEU A 67 9.28 -9.82 -1.53
CA LEU A 67 10.75 -9.85 -1.67
C LEU A 67 11.44 -8.81 -0.78
N LEU A 68 10.91 -7.59 -0.75
CA LEU A 68 11.45 -6.54 0.11
C LEU A 68 11.25 -6.87 1.60
N ALA A 69 10.09 -7.41 1.99
CA ALA A 69 9.86 -7.85 3.36
C ALA A 69 10.87 -8.92 3.78
N ASN A 70 11.13 -9.91 2.90
CA ASN A 70 12.09 -10.98 3.15
C ASN A 70 13.51 -10.43 3.27
N ALA A 71 13.93 -9.55 2.36
CA ALA A 71 15.25 -8.92 2.43
C ALA A 71 15.45 -8.12 3.73
N LEU A 72 14.42 -7.39 4.18
CA LEU A 72 14.47 -6.66 5.45
C LEU A 72 14.53 -7.60 6.66
N ASN A 73 13.78 -8.70 6.63
CA ASN A 73 13.81 -9.70 7.71
C ASN A 73 15.18 -10.42 7.76
N ASP A 74 15.78 -10.72 6.61
CA ASP A 74 17.11 -11.34 6.49
C ASP A 74 18.23 -10.43 6.98
N MET A 75 18.07 -9.09 6.87
CA MET A 75 19.07 -8.12 7.33
C MET A 75 19.17 -8.01 8.87
N GLY A 76 18.24 -8.62 9.63
CA GLY A 76 18.32 -8.74 11.09
C GLY A 76 18.42 -7.41 11.87
N PRO A 77 18.63 -7.43 13.20
CA PRO A 77 18.64 -6.21 14.03
C PRO A 77 19.84 -5.28 13.79
N THR A 78 20.85 -5.72 13.05
CA THR A 78 22.09 -4.97 12.83
C THR A 78 22.08 -4.09 11.58
N GLY A 79 21.00 -4.09 10.80
CA GLY A 79 20.85 -3.28 9.59
C GLY A 79 19.65 -2.34 9.66
N ILE A 80 19.78 -1.27 10.43
CA ILE A 80 18.80 -0.16 10.55
C ILE A 80 17.41 -0.64 10.98
N SER A 81 17.22 -0.76 12.31
CA SER A 81 15.87 -0.73 12.87
C SER A 81 15.23 0.63 12.57
N LEU A 82 14.21 0.64 11.72
CA LEU A 82 13.33 1.79 11.48
C LEU A 82 12.37 2.05 12.67
N GLU A 83 12.64 1.47 13.85
CA GLU A 83 11.88 1.75 15.08
C GLU A 83 12.30 3.09 15.76
N SER A 84 13.22 3.88 15.20
CA SER A 84 13.76 5.08 15.86
C SER A 84 13.63 6.39 15.09
N LEU A 85 12.63 6.52 14.20
CA LEU A 85 12.18 7.82 13.69
C LEU A 85 10.70 8.07 14.02
N THR A 86 10.39 8.07 15.32
CA THR A 86 9.24 8.77 15.92
C THR A 86 9.69 9.43 17.21
#